data_AF-A0A6L2ZSH1-F1
#
_entry.id   AF-A0A6L2ZSH1-F1
#
_cell.length_a   1.000
_cell.length_b   1.000
_cell.length_c   1.000
_cell.angle_alpha   90.00
_cell.angle_beta   90.00
_cell.angle_gamma   90.00
#
_symmetry.space_group_name_H-M   'P 1'
#
loop_
_entity.id
_entity.type
_entity.pdbx_description
1 polymer ?
#
loop_
_entity_poly.entity_id
_entity_poly.type
_entity_poly.pdbx_seq_one_letter_code
_entity_poly.pdbx_strand_id
1 'polypeptide(L)'
;MYNTEMTYPLKFRQHVLAIKTQEKLTYAQTATRFCVGTASLMRWAKRIEPCMTRDKPANKINQAALILDLETYPDASQYERAQRMGVSARGICDALKRAGFSYKKNILSSQNRRPSAKRFPKQAPGL
;
A
#
# COMPACT_ATOMS: atom_id res chain seq x y z
N MET A 1 -13.60 5.64 20.69
CA MET A 1 -13.54 4.54 19.70
C MET A 1 -12.79 3.38 20.32
N TYR A 2 -13.43 2.22 20.47
CA TYR A 2 -12.79 1.02 21.01
C TYR A 2 -12.37 0.13 19.84
N ASN A 3 -11.06 -0.05 19.65
CA ASN A 3 -10.53 -0.90 18.59
C ASN A 3 -10.77 -2.38 18.94
N THR A 4 -11.73 -3.03 18.27
CA THR A 4 -12.17 -4.42 18.48
C THR A 4 -11.46 -5.46 17.59
N GLU A 5 -10.49 -5.04 16.77
CA GLU A 5 -9.77 -5.89 15.82
C GLU A 5 -8.75 -6.88 16.45
N MET A 6 -8.88 -7.27 17.72
CA MET A 6 -8.05 -8.32 18.32
C MET A 6 -8.75 -9.06 19.46
N THR A 7 -8.46 -10.37 19.60
CA THR A 7 -8.85 -11.25 20.72
C THR A 7 -8.70 -10.63 22.11
N TYR A 8 -7.71 -9.75 22.32
CA TYR A 8 -7.49 -9.05 23.60
C TYR A 8 -7.29 -7.55 23.39
N PRO A 9 -8.17 -6.66 23.92
CA PRO A 9 -8.01 -5.21 23.84
C PRO A 9 -6.73 -4.69 24.52
N LEU A 10 -6.21 -3.54 24.07
CA LEU A 10 -4.98 -2.95 24.62
C LEU A 10 -5.06 -2.70 26.14
N LYS A 11 -6.17 -2.12 26.60
CA LYS A 11 -6.43 -1.83 28.01
C LYS A 11 -6.37 -3.10 28.87
N PHE A 12 -6.88 -4.23 28.36
CA PHE A 12 -6.81 -5.50 29.04
C PHE A 12 -5.37 -6.00 29.17
N ARG A 13 -4.56 -5.93 28.11
CA ARG A 13 -3.14 -6.31 28.15
C ARG A 13 -2.35 -5.48 29.16
N GLN A 14 -2.59 -4.17 29.18
CA GLN A 14 -1.97 -3.24 30.15
C GLN A 14 -2.35 -3.63 31.58
N HIS A 15 -3.63 -3.90 31.82
CA HIS A 15 -4.14 -4.29 33.12
C HIS A 15 -3.52 -5.59 33.63
N VAL A 16 -3.47 -6.63 32.79
CA VAL A 16 -2.87 -7.92 33.15
C VAL A 16 -1.39 -7.78 33.50
N LEU A 17 -0.63 -7.01 32.72
CA LEU A 17 0.79 -6.77 33.00
C LEU A 17 1.00 -5.93 34.27
N ALA A 18 0.14 -4.95 34.54
CA ALA A 18 0.20 -4.14 35.76
C ALA A 18 -0.04 -5.00 37.01
N ILE A 19 -1.06 -5.88 36.99
CA ILE A 19 -1.34 -6.80 38.10
C ILE A 19 -0.19 -7.77 38.32
N LYS A 20 0.38 -8.32 37.23
CA LYS A 20 1.57 -9.18 37.33
C LYS A 20 2.71 -8.47 38.06
N THR A 21 3.00 -7.21 37.71
CA THR A 21 4.08 -6.44 38.37
C THR A 21 3.77 -6.10 39.82
N GLN A 22 2.52 -5.73 40.10
CA GLN A 22 2.07 -5.36 41.45
C GLN A 22 2.16 -6.55 42.42
N GLU A 23 1.73 -7.73 41.97
CA GLU A 23 1.69 -8.94 42.79
C GLU A 23 2.93 -9.83 42.64
N LYS A 24 3.92 -9.40 41.84
CA LYS A 24 5.17 -10.14 41.55
C LYS A 24 4.93 -11.58 41.08
N LEU A 25 3.87 -11.79 40.29
CA LEU A 25 3.48 -13.11 39.80
C LEU A 25 4.38 -13.59 38.66
N THR A 26 4.52 -14.92 38.57
CA THR A 26 5.11 -15.56 37.40
C THR A 26 4.15 -15.51 36.20
N TYR A 27 4.68 -15.69 34.99
CA TYR A 27 3.84 -15.75 33.78
C TYR A 27 2.88 -16.94 33.80
N ALA A 28 3.26 -18.08 34.39
CA ALA A 28 2.39 -19.24 34.52
C ALA A 28 1.20 -18.95 35.46
N GLN A 29 1.45 -18.37 36.63
CA GLN A 29 0.39 -18.00 37.57
C GLN A 29 -0.56 -16.93 36.99
N THR A 30 0.02 -15.94 36.28
CA THR A 30 -0.76 -14.90 35.60
C THR A 30 -1.63 -15.50 34.50
N ALA A 31 -1.09 -16.44 33.72
CA ALA A 31 -1.82 -17.17 32.67
C ALA A 31 -3.02 -17.92 33.23
N THR A 32 -2.83 -18.66 34.32
CA THR A 32 -3.92 -19.39 35.01
C THR A 32 -4.98 -18.45 35.55
N ARG A 33 -4.58 -17.33 36.17
CA ARG A 33 -5.53 -16.38 36.79
C ARG A 33 -6.43 -15.67 35.77
N PHE A 34 -5.88 -15.26 34.64
CA PHE A 34 -6.61 -14.51 33.61
C PHE A 34 -7.11 -15.41 32.47
N CYS A 35 -6.89 -16.73 32.54
CA CYS A 35 -7.18 -17.70 31.48
C CYS A 35 -6.57 -17.29 30.12
N VAL A 36 -5.34 -16.76 30.14
CA VAL A 36 -4.61 -16.33 28.93
C VAL A 36 -3.41 -17.25 28.73
N GLY A 37 -3.14 -17.65 27.48
CA GLY A 37 -1.94 -18.45 27.18
C GLY A 37 -0.63 -17.75 27.59
N THR A 38 0.30 -18.48 28.19
CA THR A 38 1.62 -17.99 28.62
C THR A 38 2.40 -17.32 27.48
N ALA A 39 2.36 -17.90 26.27
CA ALA A 39 2.97 -17.33 25.07
C ALA A 39 2.38 -15.96 24.68
N SER A 40 1.11 -15.69 24.99
CA SER A 40 0.49 -14.39 24.73
C SER A 40 1.01 -13.34 25.71
N LEU A 41 1.17 -13.68 26.99
CA LEU A 41 1.78 -12.79 27.98
C LEU A 41 3.23 -12.44 27.61
N MET A 42 4.01 -13.43 27.16
CA MET A 42 5.38 -13.21 26.69
C MET A 42 5.42 -12.29 25.46
N ARG A 43 4.48 -12.46 24.52
CA ARG A 43 4.33 -11.55 23.37
C ARG A 43 4.00 -10.12 23.81
N TRP A 44 3.08 -9.95 24.77
CA TRP A 44 2.72 -8.62 25.29
C TRP A 44 3.87 -7.95 26.04
N ALA A 45 4.67 -8.72 26.78
CA ALA A 45 5.86 -8.23 27.44
C ALA A 45 6.90 -7.69 26.46
N LYS A 46 7.04 -8.33 25.28
CA LYS A 46 7.91 -7.84 24.20
C LYS A 46 7.31 -6.62 23.48
N ARG A 47 6.02 -6.67 23.16
CA ARG A 47 5.30 -5.60 22.48
C ARG A 47 3.83 -5.64 22.85
N ILE A 48 3.37 -4.61 23.56
CA ILE A 48 1.98 -4.52 24.01
C ILE A 48 1.03 -4.07 22.89
N GLU A 49 1.50 -3.15 22.06
CA GLU A 49 0.75 -2.60 20.94
C GLU A 49 0.71 -3.59 19.76
N PRO A 50 -0.46 -3.80 19.14
CA PRO A 50 -0.54 -4.62 17.94
C PRO A 50 0.37 -4.12 16.83
N CYS A 51 0.84 -5.05 16.00
CA CYS A 51 1.37 -4.69 14.69
C CYS A 51 0.20 -4.58 13.71
N MET A 52 -0.19 -3.36 13.35
CA MET A 52 -1.33 -3.12 12.45
C MET A 52 -1.00 -3.40 10.98
N THR A 53 0.27 -3.29 10.61
CA THR A 53 0.71 -3.43 9.23
C THR A 53 1.91 -4.35 9.18
N ARG A 54 1.95 -5.21 8.16
CA ARG A 54 3.12 -6.03 7.86
C ARG A 54 4.04 -5.24 6.94
N ASP A 55 5.31 -5.09 7.33
CA ASP A 55 6.35 -4.62 6.43
C ASP A 55 6.71 -5.74 5.44
N LYS A 56 6.24 -5.63 4.19
CA LYS A 56 6.52 -6.59 3.12
C LYS A 56 6.98 -5.85 1.86
N PRO A 57 8.16 -6.19 1.32
CA PRO A 57 8.67 -5.56 0.11
C PRO A 57 7.86 -5.96 -1.14
N ALA A 58 8.01 -5.16 -2.20
CA ALA A 58 7.49 -5.47 -3.52
C ALA A 58 8.29 -6.62 -4.15
N ASN A 59 7.67 -7.77 -4.43
CA ASN A 59 8.42 -8.89 -5.05
C ASN A 59 8.63 -8.70 -6.57
N LYS A 60 7.65 -8.15 -7.30
CA LYS A 60 7.68 -8.15 -8.78
C LYS A 60 8.25 -6.87 -9.41
N ILE A 61 8.14 -5.73 -8.74
CA ILE A 61 8.54 -4.43 -9.29
C ILE A 61 9.74 -3.93 -8.48
N ASN A 62 10.89 -3.81 -9.15
CA ASN A 62 12.08 -3.21 -8.55
C ASN A 62 11.88 -1.69 -8.43
N GLN A 63 12.06 -1.15 -7.23
CA GLN A 63 11.82 0.26 -6.94
C GLN A 63 12.81 1.19 -7.66
N ALA A 64 14.08 0.80 -7.77
CA ALA A 64 15.10 1.61 -8.44
C ALA A 64 14.83 1.68 -9.95
N ALA A 65 14.46 0.55 -10.56
CA ALA A 65 14.10 0.52 -11.97
C ALA A 65 12.88 1.41 -12.28
N LEU A 66 11.88 1.45 -11.37
CA LEU A 66 10.70 2.31 -11.50
C LEU A 66 11.07 3.80 -11.43
N ILE A 67 11.97 4.19 -10.54
CA ILE A 67 12.43 5.58 -10.41
C ILE A 67 13.17 6.00 -11.69
N LEU A 68 14.05 5.16 -12.23
CA LEU A 68 14.76 5.44 -13.48
C LEU A 68 13.80 5.62 -14.67
N ASP A 69 12.76 4.78 -14.77
CA ASP A 69 11.74 4.91 -15.84
C ASP A 69 10.89 6.18 -15.68
N LEU A 70 10.65 6.64 -14.44
CA LEU A 70 9.99 7.91 -14.17
C LEU A 70 10.82 9.11 -14.62
N GLU A 71 12.12 9.09 -14.35
CA GLU A 71 13.06 10.13 -14.79
C GLU A 71 13.23 10.16 -16.30
N THR A 72 13.34 8.99 -16.92
CA THR A 72 13.57 8.87 -18.37
C THR A 72 12.32 9.27 -19.17
N TYR A 73 11.13 8.94 -18.66
CA TYR A 73 9.87 9.17 -19.36
C TYR A 73 8.83 9.80 -18.43
N PRO A 74 8.89 11.10 -18.12
CA PRO A 74 7.97 11.72 -17.14
C PRO A 74 6.50 11.62 -17.57
N ASP A 75 6.21 11.78 -18.87
CA ASP A 75 4.84 11.81 -19.41
C ASP A 75 4.26 10.43 -19.74
N ALA A 76 5.03 9.35 -19.58
CA ALA A 76 4.58 8.01 -19.94
C ALA A 76 3.41 7.54 -19.07
N SER A 77 2.41 6.95 -19.73
CA SER A 77 1.23 6.37 -19.10
C SER A 77 1.58 5.11 -18.32
N GLN A 78 0.81 4.79 -17.28
CA GLN A 78 0.97 3.57 -16.48
C GLN A 78 0.94 2.29 -17.34
N TYR A 79 0.19 2.30 -18.46
CA TYR A 79 0.15 1.19 -19.41
C TYR A 79 1.47 1.00 -20.17
N GLU A 80 2.11 2.09 -20.61
CA GLU A 80 3.38 2.04 -21.33
C GLU A 80 4.50 1.55 -20.41
N ARG A 81 4.53 2.05 -19.17
CA ARG A 81 5.47 1.60 -18.13
C ARG A 81 5.28 0.12 -17.82
N ALA A 82 4.03 -0.32 -17.73
CA ALA A 82 3.69 -1.72 -17.48
C ALA A 82 4.17 -2.64 -18.61
N GLN A 83 4.06 -2.22 -19.88
CA GLN A 83 4.60 -2.96 -21.03
C GLN A 83 6.12 -3.09 -20.95
N ARG A 84 6.84 -2.01 -20.64
CA ARG A 84 8.32 -2.04 -20.50
C ARG A 84 8.79 -2.97 -19.39
N MET A 85 8.06 -3.03 -18.29
CA MET A 85 8.43 -3.82 -17.11
C MET A 85 7.78 -5.21 -17.05
N GLY A 86 6.95 -5.58 -18.04
CA GLY A 86 6.25 -6.88 -18.04
C GLY A 86 5.31 -7.09 -16.85
N VAL A 87 4.70 -6.01 -16.35
CA VAL A 87 3.78 -6.04 -15.19
C VAL A 87 2.39 -5.53 -15.57
N SER A 88 1.42 -5.62 -14.65
CA SER A 88 0.11 -5.02 -14.88
C SER A 88 0.13 -3.50 -14.62
N ALA A 89 -0.69 -2.75 -15.35
CA ALA A 89 -0.85 -1.30 -15.13
C ALA A 89 -1.27 -0.98 -13.69
N ARG A 90 -2.11 -1.84 -13.08
CA ARG A 90 -2.47 -1.70 -11.66
C ARG A 90 -1.28 -1.89 -10.72
N GLY A 91 -0.41 -2.86 -11.00
CA GLY A 91 0.82 -3.07 -10.24
C GLY A 91 1.74 -1.86 -10.28
N ILE A 92 1.87 -1.19 -11.44
CA ILE A 92 2.59 0.08 -11.55
C ILE A 92 1.93 1.16 -10.71
N CYS A 93 0.60 1.32 -10.80
CA CYS A 93 -0.13 2.30 -9.99
C CYS A 93 0.13 2.12 -8.48
N ASP A 94 0.08 0.89 -7.98
CA ASP A 94 0.35 0.60 -6.57
C ASP A 94 1.85 0.75 -6.22
N ALA A 95 2.76 0.52 -7.16
CA ALA A 95 4.18 0.82 -6.99
C ALA A 95 4.47 2.33 -6.91
N LEU A 96 3.83 3.14 -7.77
CA LEU A 96 3.93 4.60 -7.72
C LEU A 96 3.43 5.17 -6.40
N LYS A 97 2.30 4.67 -5.89
CA LYS A 97 1.78 5.09 -4.59
C LYS A 97 2.74 4.77 -3.44
N ARG A 98 3.35 3.58 -3.46
CA ARG A 98 4.36 3.18 -2.46
C ARG A 98 5.61 4.05 -2.53
N ALA A 99 5.97 4.49 -3.73
CA ALA A 99 7.08 5.38 -4.01
C ALA A 99 6.78 6.86 -3.67
N GLY A 100 5.55 7.19 -3.26
CA GLY A 100 5.12 8.56 -2.96
C GLY A 100 4.78 9.42 -4.18
N PHE A 101 4.75 8.85 -5.39
CA PHE A 101 4.38 9.57 -6.59
C PHE A 101 2.86 9.63 -6.76
N SER A 102 2.29 10.83 -6.74
CA SER A 102 0.90 11.11 -7.10
C SER A 102 0.89 12.23 -8.14
N TYR A 103 0.96 11.87 -9.42
CA TYR A 103 0.95 12.87 -10.49
C TYR A 103 -0.48 13.28 -10.81
N LYS A 104 -0.83 14.55 -10.52
CA LYS A 104 -2.04 15.18 -11.03
C LYS A 104 -1.72 15.74 -12.42
N LYS A 105 -2.43 15.29 -13.45
CA LYS A 105 -2.29 15.88 -14.79
C LYS A 105 -2.63 17.37 -14.73
N ASN A 106 -1.70 18.22 -15.14
CA ASN A 106 -2.00 19.63 -15.41
C ASN A 106 -2.84 19.72 -16.69
N ILE A 107 -4.02 20.32 -16.60
CA ILE A 107 -5.02 20.42 -17.69
C ILE A 107 -4.64 21.53 -18.69
N LEU A 108 -3.39 22.01 -18.67
CA LEU A 108 -2.90 22.88 -19.74
C LEU A 108 -2.76 22.02 -20.99
N SER A 109 -3.87 21.96 -21.73
CA SER A 109 -4.08 21.30 -23.00
C SER A 109 -2.81 21.38 -23.85
N SER A 110 -2.25 20.22 -24.22
CA SER A 110 -1.50 20.18 -25.48
C SER A 110 -2.46 20.71 -26.54
N GLN A 111 -2.02 21.68 -27.36
CA GLN A 111 -2.88 22.28 -28.37
C GLN A 111 -3.59 21.17 -29.14
N ASN A 112 -4.90 21.08 -28.96
CA ASN A 112 -5.80 20.14 -29.62
C ASN A 112 -5.76 20.46 -31.12
N ARG A 113 -4.73 19.98 -31.83
CA ARG A 113 -4.77 19.90 -33.29
C ARG A 113 -5.79 18.81 -33.60
N ARG A 114 -7.05 19.24 -33.78
CA ARG A 114 -8.10 18.41 -34.37
C ARG A 114 -7.46 17.70 -35.58
N PRO A 115 -7.56 16.37 -35.71
CA PRO A 115 -7.18 15.72 -36.95
C PRO A 115 -7.97 16.42 -38.05
N SER A 116 -7.29 17.13 -38.94
CA SER A 116 -7.91 17.69 -40.12
C SER A 116 -8.61 16.52 -40.81
N ALA A 117 -9.94 16.56 -40.86
CA ALA A 117 -10.71 15.61 -41.64
C ALA A 117 -10.11 15.65 -43.05
N LYS A 118 -9.44 14.57 -43.48
CA LYS A 118 -9.06 14.42 -44.88
C LYS A 118 -10.37 14.38 -45.65
N ARG A 119 -10.77 15.51 -46.26
CA ARG A 119 -11.86 15.53 -47.23
C ARG A 119 -11.41 14.63 -48.36
N PHE A 120 -12.06 13.48 -48.53
CA PHE A 120 -11.97 12.72 -49.76
C PHE A 120 -12.37 13.65 -50.92
N PRO A 121 -11.58 13.73 -52.01
CA PRO A 121 -11.98 14.55 -53.15
C PRO A 121 -13.27 13.98 -53.74
N LYS A 122 -14.29 14.82 -53.89
CA LYS A 122 -15.51 14.46 -54.62
C LYS A 122 -15.12 14.29 -56.10
N GLN A 123 -15.27 13.08 -56.64
CA GLN A 123 -15.28 12.89 -58.09
C GLN A 123 -16.45 13.68 -58.68
N ALA A 124 -16.17 14.52 -59.66
CA ALA A 124 -17.17 15.25 -60.42
C ALA A 124 -17.87 14.29 -61.42
N PRO A 125 -19.19 14.40 -61.64
CA PRO A 125 -19.85 13.71 -62.74
C PRO A 125 -19.54 14.44 -64.06
N GLY A 126 -18.82 13.76 -64.95
CA GLY A 126 -18.65 14.17 -66.35
C GLY A 126 -19.62 13.41 -67.25
N LEU A 127 -20.32 14.16 -68.11
CA LEU A 127 -21.08 13.71 -69.27
C LEU A 127 -20.24 12.89 -70.25
#